data_AF-A0A927UTP8-F1
#
_entry.id   AF-A0A927UTP8-F1
#
_cell.length_a   1.000
_cell.length_b   1.000
_cell.length_c   1.000
_cell.angle_alpha   90.00
_cell.angle_beta   90.00
_cell.angle_gamma   90.00
#
_symmetry.space_group_name_H-M   'P 1'
#
loop_
_entity.id
_entity.type
_entity.pdbx_description
1 polymer ?
#
loop_
_entity_poly.entity_id
_entity_poly.type
_entity_poly.pdbx_seq_one_letter_code
_entity_poly.pdbx_strand_id
1 'polypeptide(L)'
;MNFLSVLELIRNGDYQNAKTLLLEILDKGEISNEEIDMLDTYYMKNKNNYVGYVFFKALIKKHRYFEAYDMYMGLLKDCPIKREISFKEVIEDAPIDQIECMYKDIILRLQGDIDIPQSLIVSEIVDVLVPELWATRDEKKYAMIAKLASLIWFEDLKNSNYIYELAVSCEKVDNDLAEKLYLKLIQKEPANTEVLNNIGLMYERKTQYDKAKFYFSKAYMFCDTNKTYRKNLERVSSKK
;
A
#
# COMPACT_ATOMS: atom_id res chain seq x y z
N MET A 1 5.88 35.60 12.73
CA MET A 1 6.91 34.54 12.84
C MET A 1 7.21 34.10 11.44
N ASN A 2 8.49 34.00 11.04
CA ASN A 2 8.85 33.75 9.64
C ASN A 2 9.67 32.46 9.51
N PHE A 3 9.66 31.90 8.31
CA PHE A 3 10.37 30.67 7.98
C PHE A 3 11.90 30.78 8.18
N LEU A 4 12.46 31.99 8.03
CA LEU A 4 13.88 32.26 8.33
C LEU A 4 14.27 31.86 9.75
N SER A 5 13.37 32.06 10.72
CA SER A 5 13.58 31.64 12.11
C SER A 5 13.67 30.11 12.24
N VAL A 6 12.93 29.35 11.42
CA VAL A 6 13.04 27.87 11.37
C VAL A 6 14.43 27.46 10.88
N LEU A 7 14.94 28.10 9.83
CA LEU A 7 16.28 27.81 9.30
C LEU A 7 17.39 28.16 10.30
N GLU A 8 17.25 29.25 11.06
CA GLU A 8 18.19 29.60 12.12
C GLU A 8 18.21 28.55 13.25
N LEU A 9 17.05 28.12 13.71
CA LEU A 9 16.94 27.05 14.71
C LEU A 9 17.58 25.75 14.20
N ILE A 10 17.33 25.37 12.95
CA ILE A 10 17.97 24.21 12.31
C ILE A 10 19.51 24.36 12.28
N ARG A 11 20.02 25.54 11.89
CA ARG A 11 21.48 25.82 11.85
C ARG A 11 22.13 25.74 13.23
N ASN A 12 21.38 26.12 14.27
CA ASN A 12 21.84 26.08 15.65
C ASN A 12 21.66 24.69 16.29
N GLY A 13 21.09 23.71 15.57
CA GLY A 13 20.84 22.36 16.08
C GLY A 13 19.60 22.24 16.97
N ASP A 14 18.78 23.28 17.07
CA ASP A 14 17.55 23.30 17.87
C ASP A 14 16.35 22.76 17.07
N TYR A 15 16.41 21.46 16.79
CA TYR A 15 15.46 20.80 15.89
C TYR A 15 14.04 20.71 16.44
N GLN A 16 13.87 20.64 17.76
CA GLN A 16 12.53 20.54 18.37
C GLN A 16 11.78 21.87 18.27
N ASN A 17 12.45 22.99 18.57
CA ASN A 17 11.83 24.30 18.38
C ASN A 17 11.63 24.63 16.90
N ALA A 18 12.56 24.23 16.03
CA ALA A 18 12.39 24.35 14.58
C ALA A 18 11.13 23.60 14.09
N LYS A 19 10.92 22.38 14.58
CA LYS A 19 9.75 21.55 14.27
C LYS A 19 8.45 22.22 14.74
N THR A 20 8.38 22.64 15.99
CA THR A 20 7.20 23.33 16.53
C THR A 20 6.87 24.59 15.73
N LEU A 21 7.87 25.43 15.48
CA LEU A 21 7.68 26.67 14.74
C LEU A 21 7.25 26.43 13.30
N LEU A 22 7.80 25.41 12.63
CA LEU A 22 7.33 25.04 11.31
C LEU A 22 5.86 24.64 11.33
N LEU A 23 5.45 23.76 12.24
CA LEU A 23 4.06 23.31 12.31
C LEU A 23 3.10 24.51 12.48
N GLU A 24 3.46 25.50 13.30
CA GLU A 24 2.69 26.75 13.42
C GLU A 24 2.61 27.56 12.12
N ILE A 25 3.69 27.63 11.34
CA ILE A 25 3.72 28.31 10.03
C ILE A 25 2.85 27.54 9.03
N LEU A 26 2.95 26.21 9.02
CA LEU A 26 2.15 25.35 8.14
C LEU A 26 0.67 25.43 8.48
N ASP A 27 0.30 25.51 9.75
CA ASP A 27 -1.10 25.67 10.18
C ASP A 27 -1.72 26.96 9.64
N LYS A 28 -0.93 28.05 9.59
CA LYS A 28 -1.35 29.34 9.04
C LYS A 28 -1.33 29.39 7.51
N GLY A 29 -0.75 28.39 6.85
CA GLY A 29 -0.61 28.34 5.39
C GLY A 29 0.40 29.34 4.83
N GLU A 30 1.30 29.85 5.67
CA GLU A 30 2.19 30.98 5.35
C GLU A 30 3.45 30.60 4.56
N ILE A 31 3.73 29.32 4.35
CA ILE A 31 4.98 28.88 3.69
C ILE A 31 4.98 29.20 2.19
N SER A 32 6.09 29.65 1.60
CA SER A 32 6.23 29.91 0.15
C SER A 32 6.93 28.75 -0.59
N ASN A 33 6.89 28.75 -1.93
CA ASN A 33 7.64 27.76 -2.71
C ASN A 33 9.16 27.97 -2.58
N GLU A 34 9.62 29.22 -2.50
CA GLU A 34 11.05 29.50 -2.28
C GLU A 34 11.53 28.94 -0.94
N GLU A 35 10.69 29.01 0.09
CA GLU A 35 10.99 28.46 1.43
C GLU A 35 11.08 26.93 1.41
N ILE A 36 10.23 26.27 0.62
CA ILE A 36 10.32 24.81 0.39
C ILE A 36 11.61 24.44 -0.33
N ASP A 37 12.00 25.19 -1.36
CA ASP A 37 13.23 24.91 -2.12
C ASP A 37 14.49 25.13 -1.26
N MET A 38 14.43 26.06 -0.30
CA MET A 38 15.47 26.22 0.73
C MET A 38 15.56 25.00 1.66
N LEU A 39 14.42 24.40 2.05
CA LEU A 39 14.41 23.16 2.84
C LEU A 39 15.00 22.01 2.07
N ASP A 40 14.63 21.85 0.80
CA ASP A 40 15.17 20.81 -0.07
C ASP A 40 16.69 20.92 -0.15
N THR A 41 17.19 22.13 -0.47
CA THR A 41 18.63 22.41 -0.55
C THR A 41 19.34 22.06 0.77
N TYR A 42 18.75 22.43 1.91
CA TYR A 42 19.33 22.13 3.21
C TYR A 42 19.30 20.63 3.52
N TYR A 43 18.18 19.96 3.25
CA TYR A 43 18.02 18.53 3.43
C TYR A 43 19.02 17.75 2.58
N MET A 44 19.18 18.10 1.30
CA MET A 44 20.11 17.44 0.38
C MET A 44 21.57 17.58 0.82
N LYS A 45 21.94 18.72 1.41
CA LYS A 45 23.29 18.94 1.92
C LYS A 45 23.60 18.18 3.22
N ASN A 46 22.62 18.09 4.12
CA ASN A 46 22.87 17.64 5.50
C ASN A 46 22.32 16.25 5.82
N LYS A 47 21.38 15.73 5.02
CA LYS A 47 20.66 14.46 5.23
C LYS A 47 20.17 14.29 6.67
N ASN A 48 19.68 15.38 7.26
CA ASN A 48 19.21 15.41 8.64
C ASN A 48 17.73 15.00 8.71
N ASN A 49 17.41 13.99 9.53
CA ASN A 49 16.07 13.43 9.64
C ASN A 49 15.01 14.44 10.11
N TYR A 50 15.36 15.39 10.99
CA TYR A 50 14.42 16.42 11.44
C TYR A 50 14.09 17.41 10.34
N VAL A 51 15.10 17.86 9.59
CA VAL A 51 14.87 18.71 8.41
C VAL A 51 14.10 17.94 7.35
N GLY A 52 14.34 16.63 7.24
CA GLY A 52 13.54 15.73 6.43
C GLY A 52 12.05 15.76 6.83
N TYR A 53 11.75 15.53 8.11
CA TYR A 53 10.37 15.62 8.63
C TYR A 53 9.72 16.98 8.30
N VAL A 54 10.42 18.07 8.58
CA VAL A 54 9.95 19.45 8.35
C VAL A 54 9.63 19.65 6.86
N PHE A 55 10.56 19.28 5.99
CA PHE A 55 10.40 19.37 4.54
C PHE A 55 9.23 18.53 4.04
N PHE A 56 9.09 17.29 4.51
CA PHE A 56 7.95 16.43 4.17
C PHE A 56 6.61 17.08 4.52
N LYS A 57 6.45 17.62 5.74
CA LYS A 57 5.20 18.29 6.16
C LYS A 57 4.90 19.54 5.32
N ALA A 58 5.95 20.28 4.95
CA ALA A 58 5.81 21.44 4.06
C ALA A 58 5.31 21.05 2.66
N LEU A 59 5.84 19.96 2.09
CA LEU A 59 5.41 19.45 0.79
C LEU A 59 3.93 19.05 0.79
N ILE A 60 3.48 18.30 1.82
CA ILE A 60 2.07 17.92 1.97
C ILE A 60 1.15 19.13 2.08
N LYS A 61 1.51 20.12 2.93
CA LYS A 61 0.71 21.34 3.09
C LYS A 61 0.55 22.13 1.79
N LYS A 62 1.51 22.00 0.87
CA LYS A 62 1.49 22.64 -0.45
C LYS A 62 1.00 21.75 -1.57
N HIS A 63 0.43 20.59 -1.23
CA HIS A 63 -0.11 19.65 -2.20
C HIS A 63 0.95 19.17 -3.22
N ARG A 64 2.24 19.20 -2.84
CA ARG A 64 3.39 18.68 -3.62
C ARG A 64 3.53 17.18 -3.34
N TYR A 65 2.48 16.41 -3.63
CA TYR A 65 2.34 15.03 -3.18
C TYR A 65 3.43 14.10 -3.73
N PHE A 66 3.71 14.15 -5.04
CA PHE A 66 4.72 13.27 -5.63
C PHE A 66 6.11 13.49 -5.02
N GLU A 67 6.47 14.74 -4.72
CA GLU A 67 7.74 15.07 -4.08
C GLU A 67 7.79 14.59 -2.63
N ALA A 68 6.68 14.70 -1.89
CA ALA A 68 6.58 14.13 -0.54
C ALA A 68 6.73 12.60 -0.56
N TYR A 69 6.13 11.94 -1.56
CA TYR A 69 6.30 10.50 -1.81
C TYR A 69 7.74 10.14 -2.15
N ASP A 70 8.38 10.82 -3.10
CA ASP A 70 9.75 10.52 -3.53
C ASP A 70 10.74 10.69 -2.38
N MET A 71 10.54 11.75 -1.60
CA MET A 71 11.28 11.97 -0.36
C MET A 71 11.09 10.83 0.63
N TYR A 72 9.85 10.39 0.86
CA TYR A 72 9.55 9.27 1.75
C TYR A 72 10.22 7.97 1.27
N MET A 73 10.19 7.69 -0.04
CA MET A 73 10.87 6.53 -0.63
C MET A 73 12.39 6.60 -0.44
N GLY A 74 12.99 7.78 -0.57
CA GLY A 74 14.42 7.98 -0.28
C GLY A 74 14.76 7.69 1.19
N LEU A 75 13.88 8.09 2.11
CA LEU A 75 14.07 7.85 3.53
C LEU A 75 13.96 6.38 3.92
N LEU A 76 13.03 5.63 3.33
CA LEU A 76 12.87 4.18 3.57
C LEU A 76 14.15 3.38 3.26
N LYS A 77 14.96 3.85 2.32
CA LYS A 77 16.25 3.25 1.96
C LYS A 77 17.31 3.49 3.04
N ASP A 78 17.46 4.74 3.47
CA ASP A 78 18.60 5.17 4.28
C ASP A 78 18.38 4.94 5.79
N CYS A 79 17.13 4.77 6.23
CA CYS A 79 16.80 4.56 7.62
C CYS A 79 15.40 3.95 7.74
N PRO A 80 15.16 2.90 8.54
CA PRO A 80 13.81 2.63 8.99
C PRO A 80 13.40 3.77 9.94
N ILE A 81 13.02 4.94 9.40
CA ILE A 81 12.46 6.04 10.18
C ILE A 81 11.14 5.55 10.74
N LYS A 82 11.21 4.97 11.92
CA LYS A 82 10.02 4.74 12.73
C LYS A 82 9.51 6.09 13.22
N ARG A 83 8.30 6.45 12.74
CA ARG A 83 7.14 6.99 13.50
C ARG A 83 6.67 8.42 13.25
N GLU A 84 7.38 9.28 12.53
CA GLU A 84 6.91 10.69 12.39
C GLU A 84 6.32 11.06 11.03
N ILE A 85 6.68 10.36 9.96
CA ILE A 85 6.08 10.52 8.63
C ILE A 85 5.58 9.17 8.12
N SER A 86 4.55 9.18 7.28
CA SER A 86 3.99 7.99 6.65
C SER A 86 3.58 8.26 5.21
N PHE A 87 3.70 7.26 4.34
CA PHE A 87 3.15 7.34 2.99
C PHE A 87 1.63 7.58 2.99
N LYS A 88 0.94 7.10 4.02
CA LYS A 88 -0.50 7.29 4.18
C LYS A 88 -0.90 8.76 4.20
N GLU A 89 -0.09 9.60 4.85
CA GLU A 89 -0.31 11.06 4.87
C GLU A 89 -0.17 11.70 3.49
N VAL A 90 0.60 11.07 2.59
CA VAL A 90 0.71 11.52 1.20
C VAL A 90 -0.52 11.12 0.41
N ILE A 91 -0.97 9.87 0.53
CA ILE A 91 -2.05 9.35 -0.31
C ILE A 91 -3.43 9.85 0.12
N GLU A 92 -3.73 9.96 1.42
CA GLU A 92 -5.08 10.23 1.93
C GLU A 92 -5.75 11.47 1.29
N ASP A 93 -4.96 12.51 1.00
CA ASP A 93 -5.43 13.75 0.40
C ASP A 93 -4.99 13.92 -1.07
N ALA A 94 -4.29 12.95 -1.65
CA ALA A 94 -3.75 13.08 -3.01
C ALA A 94 -4.85 12.92 -4.08
N PRO A 95 -4.86 13.79 -5.11
CA PRO A 95 -5.65 13.56 -6.32
C PRO A 95 -5.34 12.22 -6.99
N ILE A 96 -6.33 11.61 -7.64
CA ILE A 96 -6.19 10.28 -8.24
C ILE A 96 -5.06 10.20 -9.28
N ASP A 97 -4.83 11.26 -10.06
CA ASP A 97 -3.75 11.33 -11.04
C ASP A 97 -2.36 11.34 -10.37
N GLN A 98 -2.25 11.95 -9.19
CA GLN A 98 -1.01 11.92 -8.39
C GLN A 98 -0.76 10.52 -7.83
N ILE A 99 -1.80 9.84 -7.32
CA ILE A 99 -1.72 8.44 -6.87
C ILE A 99 -1.29 7.53 -8.03
N GLU A 100 -1.84 7.72 -9.22
CA GLU A 100 -1.43 6.97 -10.42
C GLU A 100 0.03 7.22 -10.80
N CYS A 101 0.52 8.46 -10.67
CA CYS A 101 1.93 8.78 -10.90
C CYS A 101 2.85 8.08 -9.89
N MET A 102 2.51 8.13 -8.59
CA MET A 102 3.25 7.41 -7.54
C MET A 102 3.23 5.91 -7.80
N TYR A 103 2.07 5.33 -8.12
CA TYR A 103 1.95 3.92 -8.47
C TYR A 103 2.89 3.52 -9.62
N LYS A 104 2.93 4.31 -10.71
CA LYS A 104 3.82 4.03 -11.86
C LYS A 104 5.29 4.05 -11.44
N ASP A 105 5.69 5.01 -10.62
CA ASP A 105 7.05 5.10 -10.08
C ASP A 105 7.39 3.92 -9.15
N ILE A 106 6.49 3.53 -8.26
CA ILE A 106 6.63 2.33 -7.41
C ILE A 106 6.88 1.10 -8.27
N ILE A 107 6.07 0.88 -9.32
CA ILE A 107 6.25 -0.25 -10.23
C ILE A 107 7.62 -0.21 -10.91
N LEU A 108 8.06 0.95 -11.39
CA LEU A 108 9.38 1.12 -12.00
C LEU A 108 10.51 0.78 -11.03
N ARG A 109 10.43 1.23 -9.77
CA ARG A 109 11.43 0.92 -8.74
C ARG A 109 11.48 -0.56 -8.39
N LEU A 110 10.31 -1.19 -8.22
CA LEU A 110 10.21 -2.62 -7.92
C LEU A 110 10.68 -3.52 -9.08
N GLN A 111 10.57 -3.05 -10.32
CA GLN A 111 11.14 -3.74 -11.49
C GLN A 111 12.66 -3.56 -11.61
N GLY A 112 13.19 -2.51 -10.99
CA GLY A 112 14.63 -2.28 -10.85
C GLY A 112 15.20 -2.94 -9.60
N ASP A 113 16.44 -2.56 -9.27
CA ASP A 113 17.11 -2.99 -8.05
C ASP A 113 16.83 -1.99 -6.93
N ILE A 114 15.71 -2.19 -6.22
CA ILE A 114 15.34 -1.37 -5.07
C ILE A 114 16.01 -1.91 -3.81
N ASP A 115 16.86 -1.09 -3.20
CA ASP A 115 17.54 -1.39 -1.93
C ASP A 115 16.63 -1.09 -0.73
N ILE A 116 15.45 -1.70 -0.71
CA ILE A 116 14.50 -1.63 0.41
C ILE A 116 14.07 -3.06 0.75
N PRO A 117 14.13 -3.48 2.04
CA PRO A 117 13.68 -4.81 2.43
C PRO A 117 12.22 -5.06 2.01
N GLN A 118 11.96 -6.23 1.42
CA GLN A 118 10.62 -6.61 0.93
C GLN A 118 9.55 -6.54 2.02
N SER A 119 9.88 -6.91 3.25
CA SER A 119 8.99 -6.77 4.41
C SER A 119 8.57 -5.32 4.68
N LEU A 120 9.49 -4.37 4.48
CA LEU A 120 9.21 -2.94 4.63
C LEU A 120 8.37 -2.43 3.44
N ILE A 121 8.66 -2.88 2.22
CA ILE A 121 7.82 -2.59 1.04
C ILE A 121 6.38 -3.03 1.30
N VAL A 122 6.18 -4.22 1.88
CA VAL A 122 4.84 -4.70 2.22
C VAL A 122 4.16 -3.79 3.25
N SER A 123 4.81 -3.51 4.39
CA SER A 123 4.15 -2.74 5.46
C SER A 123 3.98 -1.26 5.17
N GLU A 124 4.91 -0.65 4.44
CA GLU A 124 4.96 0.81 4.22
C GLU A 124 4.37 1.24 2.88
N ILE A 125 4.36 0.37 1.87
CA ILE A 125 3.89 0.70 0.52
C ILE A 125 2.63 -0.09 0.17
N VAL A 126 2.69 -1.43 0.22
CA VAL A 126 1.55 -2.27 -0.18
C VAL A 126 0.36 -2.04 0.73
N ASP A 127 0.56 -2.11 2.04
CA ASP A 127 -0.51 -1.96 3.02
C ASP A 127 -1.07 -0.53 3.10
N VAL A 128 -0.41 0.44 2.48
CA VAL A 128 -0.92 1.81 2.32
C VAL A 128 -1.67 1.97 1.00
N LEU A 129 -1.13 1.46 -0.10
CA LEU A 129 -1.67 1.71 -1.44
C LEU A 129 -2.84 0.79 -1.81
N VAL A 130 -2.81 -0.47 -1.38
CA VAL A 130 -3.86 -1.45 -1.70
C VAL A 130 -5.26 -1.00 -1.25
N PRO A 131 -5.50 -0.57 0.00
CA PRO A 131 -6.84 -0.12 0.41
C PRO A 131 -7.35 1.07 -0.43
N GLU A 132 -6.45 1.98 -0.79
CA GLU A 132 -6.77 3.18 -1.57
C GLU A 132 -7.18 2.81 -3.00
N LEU A 133 -6.43 1.92 -3.65
CA LEU A 133 -6.80 1.37 -4.96
C LEU A 133 -8.10 0.56 -4.88
N TRP A 134 -8.25 -0.25 -3.83
CA TRP A 134 -9.39 -1.14 -3.64
C TRP A 134 -10.71 -0.40 -3.49
N ALA A 135 -10.69 0.74 -2.77
CA ALA A 135 -11.86 1.59 -2.53
C ALA A 135 -12.41 2.25 -3.82
N THR A 136 -11.61 2.33 -4.89
CA THR A 136 -12.05 2.92 -6.16
C THR A 136 -13.13 2.06 -6.85
N ARG A 137 -13.91 2.71 -7.72
CA ARG A 137 -14.88 2.01 -8.60
C ARG A 137 -14.27 1.52 -9.91
N ASP A 138 -12.99 1.80 -10.16
CA ASP A 138 -12.32 1.41 -11.40
C ASP A 138 -11.94 -0.07 -11.36
N GLU A 139 -12.45 -0.87 -12.30
CA GLU A 139 -12.12 -2.29 -12.44
C GLU A 139 -10.62 -2.53 -12.73
N LYS A 140 -9.90 -1.53 -13.26
CA LYS A 140 -8.45 -1.61 -13.46
C LYS A 140 -7.68 -1.79 -12.15
N LYS A 141 -8.28 -1.46 -11.00
CA LYS A 141 -7.67 -1.64 -9.67
C LYS A 141 -7.16 -3.08 -9.46
N TYR A 142 -7.90 -4.09 -9.93
CA TYR A 142 -7.48 -5.48 -9.77
C TYR A 142 -6.18 -5.77 -10.54
N ALA A 143 -6.06 -5.24 -11.76
CA ALA A 143 -4.83 -5.37 -12.53
C ALA A 143 -3.66 -4.62 -11.89
N MET A 144 -3.91 -3.45 -11.32
CA MET A 144 -2.89 -2.66 -10.62
C MET A 144 -2.40 -3.38 -9.35
N ILE A 145 -3.32 -3.82 -8.50
CA ILE A 145 -3.01 -4.53 -7.25
C ILE A 145 -2.30 -5.86 -7.56
N ALA A 146 -2.77 -6.62 -8.54
CA ALA A 146 -2.13 -7.89 -8.94
C ALA A 146 -0.73 -7.67 -9.52
N LYS A 147 -0.54 -6.59 -10.30
CA LYS A 147 0.78 -6.23 -10.85
C LYS A 147 1.75 -5.88 -9.72
N LEU A 148 1.33 -5.06 -8.75
CA LEU A 148 2.14 -4.74 -7.56
C LEU A 148 2.53 -6.02 -6.80
N ALA A 149 1.54 -6.88 -6.50
CA ALA A 149 1.74 -8.16 -5.81
C ALA A 149 2.75 -9.07 -6.53
N SER A 150 2.71 -9.11 -7.86
CA SER A 150 3.59 -9.98 -8.67
C SER A 150 5.08 -9.62 -8.62
N LEU A 151 5.41 -8.40 -8.17
CA LEU A 151 6.79 -7.91 -8.07
C LEU A 151 7.40 -8.13 -6.68
N ILE A 152 6.64 -8.68 -5.74
CA ILE A 152 7.04 -8.85 -4.34
C ILE A 152 7.16 -10.33 -4.03
N TRP A 153 8.18 -10.70 -3.26
CA TRP A 153 8.37 -12.09 -2.89
C TRP A 153 7.23 -12.58 -1.99
N PHE A 154 6.68 -13.77 -2.30
CA PHE A 154 5.53 -14.32 -1.60
C PHE A 154 5.72 -14.45 -0.09
N GLU A 155 6.93 -14.76 0.37
CA GLU A 155 7.23 -14.96 1.79
C GLU A 155 7.03 -13.68 2.62
N ASP A 156 7.24 -12.51 2.02
CA ASP A 156 6.92 -11.21 2.61
C ASP A 156 5.47 -10.83 2.38
N LEU A 157 4.99 -10.96 1.13
CA LEU A 157 3.66 -10.53 0.71
C LEU A 157 2.54 -11.22 1.50
N LYS A 158 2.73 -12.48 1.89
CA LYS A 158 1.74 -13.25 2.68
C LYS A 158 1.49 -12.69 4.10
N ASN A 159 2.30 -11.72 4.52
CA ASN A 159 2.16 -11.02 5.79
C ASN A 159 1.42 -9.68 5.67
N SER A 160 1.06 -9.25 4.45
CA SER A 160 0.23 -8.06 4.22
C SER A 160 -1.08 -8.14 5.01
N ASN A 161 -1.52 -7.00 5.53
CA ASN A 161 -2.82 -6.85 6.17
C ASN A 161 -3.99 -6.94 5.17
N TYR A 162 -3.72 -6.77 3.89
CA TYR A 162 -4.69 -6.78 2.79
C TYR A 162 -4.52 -7.99 1.86
N ILE A 163 -4.09 -9.13 2.42
CA ILE A 163 -3.87 -10.37 1.66
C ILE A 163 -5.14 -10.87 0.95
N TYR A 164 -6.34 -10.53 1.44
CA TYR A 164 -7.60 -10.85 0.78
C TYR A 164 -7.77 -10.07 -0.53
N GLU A 165 -7.60 -8.76 -0.48
CA GLU A 165 -7.65 -7.87 -1.63
C GLU A 165 -6.61 -8.23 -2.68
N LEU A 166 -5.40 -8.59 -2.23
CA LEU A 166 -4.34 -9.14 -3.08
C LEU A 166 -4.79 -10.43 -3.77
N ALA A 167 -5.35 -11.39 -3.02
CA ALA A 167 -5.80 -12.68 -3.55
C ALA A 167 -6.90 -12.51 -4.60
N VAL A 168 -7.93 -11.72 -4.30
CA VAL A 168 -9.03 -11.42 -5.23
C VAL A 168 -8.51 -10.70 -6.47
N SER A 169 -7.60 -9.73 -6.31
CA SER A 169 -7.02 -9.02 -7.44
C SER A 169 -6.24 -9.95 -8.37
N CYS A 170 -5.38 -10.81 -7.81
CA CYS A 170 -4.67 -11.83 -8.59
C CYS A 170 -5.64 -12.81 -9.26
N GLU A 171 -6.73 -13.21 -8.59
CA GLU A 171 -7.76 -14.08 -9.15
C GLU A 171 -8.43 -13.45 -10.37
N LYS A 172 -8.77 -12.16 -10.30
CA LYS A 172 -9.47 -11.44 -11.38
C LYS A 172 -8.67 -11.35 -12.67
N VAL A 173 -7.33 -11.38 -12.57
CA VAL A 173 -6.43 -11.36 -13.73
C VAL A 173 -5.79 -12.72 -14.04
N ASP A 174 -6.34 -13.79 -13.47
CA ASP A 174 -5.87 -15.18 -13.64
C ASP A 174 -4.37 -15.38 -13.34
N ASN A 175 -3.89 -14.72 -12.28
CA ASN A 175 -2.52 -14.87 -11.80
C ASN A 175 -2.43 -16.02 -10.77
N ASP A 176 -1.46 -16.92 -10.95
CA ASP A 176 -1.25 -18.09 -10.08
C ASP A 176 -0.95 -17.76 -8.61
N LEU A 177 -0.53 -16.51 -8.33
CA LEU A 177 -0.37 -16.02 -6.97
C LEU A 177 -1.67 -16.08 -6.16
N ALA A 178 -2.83 -15.98 -6.81
CA ALA A 178 -4.15 -16.04 -6.17
C ALA A 178 -4.33 -17.32 -5.33
N GLU A 179 -3.95 -18.48 -5.88
CA GLU A 179 -4.07 -19.76 -5.17
C GLU A 179 -3.22 -19.76 -3.90
N LYS A 180 -1.97 -19.28 -3.98
CA LYS A 180 -1.06 -19.22 -2.83
C LYS A 180 -1.59 -18.31 -1.72
N LEU A 181 -2.13 -17.14 -2.09
CA LEU A 181 -2.69 -16.18 -1.13
C LEU A 181 -3.97 -16.72 -0.48
N TYR A 182 -4.87 -17.32 -1.26
CA TYR A 182 -6.07 -17.96 -0.69
C TYR A 182 -5.73 -19.12 0.23
N LEU A 183 -4.79 -19.98 -0.14
CA LEU A 183 -4.33 -21.07 0.74
C LEU A 183 -3.73 -20.53 2.05
N LYS A 184 -3.02 -19.40 2.01
CA LYS A 184 -2.54 -18.74 3.22
C LYS A 184 -3.67 -18.21 4.10
N LEU A 185 -4.68 -17.60 3.51
CA LEU A 185 -5.88 -17.15 4.24
C LEU A 185 -6.59 -18.32 4.92
N ILE A 186 -6.78 -19.43 4.20
CA ILE A 186 -7.39 -20.66 4.76
C ILE A 186 -6.52 -21.25 5.86
N GLN A 187 -5.19 -21.18 5.75
CA GLN A 187 -4.29 -21.62 6.82
C GLN A 187 -4.49 -20.80 8.10
N LYS A 188 -4.67 -19.47 7.99
CA LYS A 188 -4.92 -18.57 9.13
C LYS A 188 -6.33 -18.77 9.70
N GLU A 189 -7.33 -18.90 8.82
CA GLU A 189 -8.74 -19.00 9.17
C GLU A 189 -9.44 -20.13 8.39
N PRO A 190 -9.34 -21.39 8.84
CA PRO A 190 -9.85 -22.54 8.09
C PRO A 190 -11.36 -22.56 7.86
N ALA A 191 -12.13 -21.80 8.66
CA ALA A 191 -13.58 -21.70 8.61
C ALA A 191 -14.08 -20.44 7.88
N ASN A 192 -13.19 -19.65 7.27
CA ASN A 192 -13.59 -18.46 6.51
C ASN A 192 -14.33 -18.87 5.23
N THR A 193 -15.66 -18.88 5.27
CA THR A 193 -16.49 -19.40 4.19
C THR A 193 -16.44 -18.55 2.92
N GLU A 194 -16.17 -17.25 3.06
CA GLU A 194 -16.00 -16.35 1.91
C GLU A 194 -14.74 -16.72 1.12
N VAL A 195 -13.60 -16.89 1.80
CA VAL A 195 -12.35 -17.34 1.19
C VAL A 195 -12.48 -18.72 0.56
N LEU A 196 -13.10 -19.67 1.28
CA LEU A 196 -13.37 -21.02 0.77
C LEU A 196 -14.24 -20.98 -0.50
N ASN A 197 -15.25 -20.11 -0.54
CA ASN A 197 -16.07 -19.94 -1.73
C ASN A 197 -15.29 -19.31 -2.88
N ASN A 198 -14.48 -18.28 -2.63
CA ASN A 198 -13.73 -17.59 -3.68
C ASN A 198 -12.66 -18.49 -4.32
N ILE A 199 -11.91 -19.25 -3.51
CA ILE A 199 -10.96 -20.23 -4.07
C ILE A 199 -11.69 -21.34 -4.85
N GLY A 200 -12.90 -21.72 -4.43
CA GLY A 200 -13.77 -22.65 -5.16
C GLY A 200 -14.17 -22.10 -6.53
N LEU A 201 -14.61 -20.84 -6.60
CA LEU A 201 -14.92 -20.14 -7.86
C LEU A 201 -13.69 -20.02 -8.77
N MET A 202 -12.51 -19.76 -8.19
CA MET A 202 -11.25 -19.73 -8.94
C MET A 202 -10.97 -21.08 -9.61
N TYR A 203 -11.01 -22.19 -8.86
CA TYR A 203 -10.80 -23.52 -9.44
C TYR A 203 -11.86 -23.90 -10.46
N GLU A 204 -13.12 -23.51 -10.24
CA GLU A 204 -14.21 -23.75 -11.19
C GLU A 204 -13.92 -23.04 -12.53
N ARG A 205 -13.48 -21.77 -12.51
CA ARG A 205 -13.08 -21.05 -13.73
C ARG A 205 -11.86 -21.65 -14.41
N LYS A 206 -10.92 -22.21 -13.64
CA LYS A 206 -9.79 -23.01 -14.14
C LYS A 206 -10.17 -24.45 -14.52
N THR A 207 -11.47 -24.77 -14.59
CA THR A 207 -12.03 -26.11 -14.89
C THR A 207 -11.52 -27.25 -14.00
N GLN A 208 -10.97 -26.93 -12.83
CA GLN A 208 -10.51 -27.88 -11.81
C GLN A 208 -11.68 -28.24 -10.88
N TYR A 209 -12.68 -28.92 -11.43
CA TYR A 209 -13.96 -29.15 -10.76
C TYR A 209 -13.86 -29.93 -9.44
N ASP A 210 -12.92 -30.89 -9.34
CA ASP A 210 -12.71 -31.64 -8.09
C ASP A 210 -12.25 -30.73 -6.94
N LYS A 211 -11.28 -29.85 -7.21
CA LYS A 211 -10.82 -28.87 -6.21
C LYS A 211 -11.93 -27.88 -5.88
N ALA A 212 -12.62 -27.36 -6.89
CA ALA A 212 -13.75 -26.46 -6.67
C ALA A 212 -14.83 -27.09 -5.78
N LYS A 213 -15.20 -28.35 -6.04
CA LYS A 213 -16.14 -29.13 -5.23
C LYS A 213 -15.66 -29.29 -3.79
N PHE A 214 -14.38 -29.57 -3.58
CA PHE A 214 -13.80 -29.68 -2.25
C PHE A 214 -13.91 -28.38 -1.45
N TYR A 215 -13.64 -27.23 -2.06
CA TYR A 215 -13.73 -25.95 -1.34
C TYR A 215 -15.16 -25.46 -1.15
N PHE A 216 -16.06 -25.66 -2.13
CA PHE A 216 -17.48 -25.36 -1.95
C PHE A 216 -18.14 -26.25 -0.90
N SER A 217 -17.75 -27.53 -0.81
CA SER A 217 -18.29 -28.41 0.24
C SER A 217 -17.85 -27.97 1.63
N LYS A 218 -16.60 -27.52 1.79
CA LYS A 218 -16.13 -26.91 3.04
C LYS A 218 -16.90 -25.63 3.37
N ALA A 219 -17.06 -24.71 2.42
CA ALA A 219 -17.81 -23.47 2.63
C ALA A 219 -19.26 -23.76 3.08
N TYR A 220 -19.92 -24.72 2.42
CA TYR A 220 -21.27 -25.16 2.78
C TYR A 220 -21.32 -25.86 4.15
N MET A 221 -20.33 -26.68 4.49
CA MET A 221 -20.26 -27.35 5.80
C MET A 221 -20.16 -26.34 6.96
N PHE A 222 -19.42 -25.26 6.79
CA PHE A 222 -19.29 -24.21 7.80
C PHE A 222 -20.45 -23.21 7.80
N CYS A 223 -21.24 -23.13 6.71
CA CYS A 223 -22.42 -22.27 6.62
C CYS A 223 -23.46 -22.86 5.64
N ASP A 224 -24.22 -23.83 6.13
CA ASP A 224 -25.20 -24.61 5.35
C ASP A 224 -26.46 -23.81 4.97
N THR A 225 -26.75 -22.76 5.74
CA THR A 225 -27.86 -21.83 5.48
C THR A 225 -27.60 -20.91 4.28
N ASN A 226 -26.34 -20.77 3.84
CA ASN A 226 -25.99 -19.90 2.73
C ASN A 226 -26.34 -20.54 1.37
N LYS A 227 -27.43 -20.03 0.77
CA LYS A 227 -27.94 -20.49 -0.54
C LYS A 227 -26.90 -20.36 -1.67
N THR A 228 -25.97 -19.39 -1.61
CA THR A 228 -24.93 -19.22 -2.63
C THR A 228 -23.96 -20.40 -2.64
N TYR A 229 -23.51 -20.84 -1.47
CA TYR A 229 -22.57 -21.96 -1.36
C TYR A 229 -23.19 -23.27 -1.82
N ARG A 230 -24.45 -23.50 -1.44
CA ARG A 230 -25.24 -24.63 -1.94
C ARG A 230 -25.34 -24.63 -3.47
N LYS A 231 -25.71 -23.49 -4.07
CA LYS A 231 -25.82 -23.36 -5.54
C LYS A 231 -24.49 -23.61 -6.24
N ASN A 232 -23.39 -23.09 -5.71
CA ASN A 232 -22.05 -23.30 -6.28
C ASN A 232 -21.64 -24.78 -6.20
N LEU A 233 -21.90 -25.44 -5.08
CA LEU A 233 -21.62 -26.86 -4.90
C LEU A 233 -22.46 -27.75 -5.84
N GLU A 234 -23.76 -27.48 -5.96
CA GLU A 234 -24.67 -28.19 -6.87
C GLU A 234 -24.23 -27.98 -8.34
N ARG A 235 -23.92 -26.74 -8.72
CA ARG A 235 -23.43 -26.39 -10.06
C ARG A 235 -22.17 -27.16 -10.41
N VAL A 236 -21.15 -27.16 -9.55
CA VAL A 236 -19.88 -27.82 -9.86
C VAL A 236 -19.99 -29.35 -9.81
N SER A 237 -20.87 -29.89 -8.95
CA SER A 237 -21.08 -31.35 -8.86
C SER A 237 -21.73 -31.95 -10.11
N SER A 238 -22.37 -31.11 -10.93
CA SER A 238 -22.92 -31.50 -12.23
C SER A 238 -21.89 -31.51 -13.37
N LYS A 239 -20.68 -30.99 -13.12
CA LYS A 239 -19.58 -30.96 -14.09
C LYS A 239 -18.77 -32.25 -14.01
N LYS A 240 -18.29 -32.71 -15.17
CA LYS A 240 -17.41 -33.89 -15.30
C LYS A 240 -15.96 -33.45 -15.34
#